data_AF-A0A7W4WGB8-F1
#
_entry.id   AF-A0A7W4WGB8-F1
#
_cell.length_a   1.000
_cell.length_b   1.000
_cell.length_c   1.000
_cell.angle_alpha   90.00
_cell.angle_beta   90.00
_cell.angle_gamma   90.00
#
_symmetry.space_group_name_H-M   'P 1'
#
loop_
_entity.id
_entity.type
_entity.pdbx_description
1 polymer ?
#
loop_
_entity_poly.entity_id
_entity_poly.type
_entity_poly.pdbx_seq_one_letter_code
_entity_poly.pdbx_strand_id
1 'polypeptide(L)'
;MLIQPQDGKTRELLMKVRGVLKQYRGIPFHALLAKLNAVIRGWAYAYRHVVAKERLSYVDEKIYPLVKKWLQREHRSKTWAWIRKRYRGRFKGRIEYGCYYSTTSGPKLIRLFKASDLPIRYHSKIRSDANPYDPGDSDYFEARARKQRMNARRDRRFLNSSSCEKLAA
;
A
#
# COMPACT_ATOMS: atom_id res chain seq x y z
N MET A 1 15.88 -21.73 -0.72
CA MET A 1 15.79 -20.66 -1.74
C MET A 1 14.83 -19.59 -1.24
N LEU A 2 15.28 -18.34 -1.08
CA LEU A 2 14.42 -17.21 -0.69
C LEU A 2 14.00 -16.46 -1.96
N ILE A 3 12.73 -16.56 -2.35
CA ILE A 3 12.21 -15.82 -3.50
C ILE A 3 12.03 -14.36 -3.06
N GLN A 4 12.73 -13.45 -3.72
CA GLN A 4 12.67 -12.01 -3.46
C GLN A 4 12.29 -11.23 -4.73
N PRO A 5 11.70 -10.02 -4.61
CA PRO A 5 11.49 -9.16 -5.75
C PRO A 5 12.82 -8.76 -6.41
N GLN A 6 12.87 -8.82 -7.73
CA GLN A 6 14.05 -8.37 -8.49
C GLN A 6 14.26 -6.86 -8.36
N ASP A 7 15.53 -6.44 -8.32
CA ASP A 7 15.92 -5.02 -8.25
C ASP A 7 15.33 -4.18 -9.39
N GLY A 8 15.32 -4.72 -10.61
CA GLY A 8 14.75 -4.05 -11.78
C GLY A 8 13.28 -3.67 -11.60
N LYS A 9 12.48 -4.53 -10.98
CA LYS A 9 11.05 -4.31 -10.74
C LYS A 9 10.80 -3.23 -9.67
N THR A 10 11.69 -3.14 -8.69
CA THR A 10 11.65 -2.06 -7.69
C THR A 10 11.98 -0.72 -8.35
N ARG A 11 12.99 -0.69 -9.23
CA ARG A 11 13.36 0.52 -9.99
C ARG A 11 12.25 0.96 -10.93
N GLU A 12 11.60 0.03 -11.61
CA GLU A 12 10.45 0.28 -12.50
C GLU A 12 9.30 0.95 -11.73
N LEU A 13 8.98 0.48 -10.53
CA LEU A 13 7.98 1.13 -9.67
C LEU A 13 8.36 2.58 -9.36
N LEU A 14 9.60 2.81 -8.92
CA LEU A 14 10.05 4.16 -8.57
C LEU A 14 10.05 5.09 -9.79
N MET A 15 10.33 4.58 -10.98
CA MET A 15 10.19 5.33 -12.23
C MET A 15 8.72 5.67 -12.51
N LYS A 16 7.80 4.73 -12.36
CA LYS A 16 6.35 4.98 -12.48
C LYS A 16 5.87 6.03 -11.50
N VAL A 17 6.28 5.94 -10.23
CA VAL A 17 5.97 6.94 -9.19
C VAL A 17 6.47 8.33 -9.59
N ARG A 18 7.71 8.44 -10.06
CA ARG A 18 8.26 9.72 -10.56
C ARG A 18 7.46 10.25 -11.75
N GLY A 19 7.04 9.37 -12.66
CA GLY A 19 6.17 9.69 -13.79
C GLY A 19 4.84 10.30 -13.33
N VAL A 20 4.14 9.62 -12.41
CA VAL A 20 2.87 10.11 -11.82
C VAL A 20 3.07 11.49 -11.18
N LEU A 21 4.12 11.68 -10.38
CA LEU A 21 4.41 12.97 -9.74
C LEU A 21 4.75 14.07 -10.76
N LYS A 22 5.35 13.73 -11.91
CA LYS A 22 5.68 14.69 -12.97
C LYS A 22 4.44 15.05 -13.79
N GLN A 23 3.60 14.08 -14.10
CA GLN A 23 2.41 14.22 -14.92
C GLN A 23 1.32 15.01 -14.20
N TYR A 24 1.06 14.69 -12.93
CA TYR A 24 -0.02 15.29 -12.16
C TYR A 24 0.47 16.48 -11.32
N ARG A 25 0.80 17.58 -11.99
CA ARG A 25 1.11 18.86 -11.34
C ARG A 25 -0.13 19.75 -11.27
N GLY A 26 -0.19 20.65 -10.29
CA GLY A 26 -1.31 21.57 -10.09
C GLY A 26 -2.62 20.93 -9.61
N ILE A 27 -2.68 19.60 -9.48
CA ILE A 27 -3.87 18.93 -8.95
C ILE A 27 -3.91 18.99 -7.41
N PRO A 28 -5.09 18.89 -6.80
CA PRO A 28 -5.21 18.76 -5.35
C PRO A 28 -4.42 17.57 -4.80
N PHE A 29 -3.77 17.76 -3.66
CA PHE A 29 -2.89 16.73 -3.07
C PHE A 29 -3.61 15.41 -2.78
N HIS A 30 -4.89 15.44 -2.40
CA HIS A 30 -5.67 14.22 -2.18
C HIS A 30 -5.84 13.39 -3.46
N ALA A 31 -6.04 14.04 -4.62
CA ALA A 31 -6.17 13.37 -5.91
C ALA A 31 -4.83 12.75 -6.34
N LEU A 32 -3.71 13.45 -6.10
CA LEU A 32 -2.38 12.91 -6.30
C LEU A 32 -2.14 11.66 -5.45
N LEU A 33 -2.46 11.74 -4.15
CA LEU A 33 -2.32 10.61 -3.23
C LEU A 33 -3.15 9.42 -3.69
N ALA A 34 -4.36 9.62 -4.21
CA ALA A 34 -5.19 8.53 -4.73
C ALA A 34 -4.52 7.80 -5.90
N LYS A 35 -4.00 8.55 -6.89
CA LYS A 35 -3.27 7.98 -8.03
C LYS A 35 -1.98 7.29 -7.61
N LEU A 36 -1.20 7.92 -6.75
CA LEU A 36 0.05 7.38 -6.23
C LEU A 36 -0.20 6.09 -5.44
N ASN A 37 -1.20 6.08 -4.56
CA ASN A 37 -1.56 4.92 -3.77
C ASN A 37 -2.00 3.74 -4.63
N ALA A 38 -2.73 3.96 -5.74
CA ALA A 38 -3.13 2.88 -6.64
C ALA A 38 -1.91 2.13 -7.22
N VAL A 39 -0.89 2.88 -7.63
CA VAL A 39 0.36 2.30 -8.17
C VAL A 39 1.12 1.52 -7.10
N ILE A 40 1.33 2.13 -5.92
CA ILE A 40 2.07 1.49 -4.83
C ILE A 40 1.33 0.23 -4.33
N ARG A 41 0.01 0.32 -4.17
CA ARG A 41 -0.82 -0.82 -3.74
C ARG A 41 -0.73 -1.96 -4.73
N GLY A 42 -0.92 -1.70 -6.02
CA GLY A 42 -0.84 -2.75 -7.04
C GLY A 42 0.49 -3.51 -6.98
N TRP A 43 1.60 -2.78 -6.87
CA TRP A 43 2.92 -3.39 -6.75
C TRP A 43 3.10 -4.16 -5.44
N ALA A 44 2.72 -3.57 -4.29
CA ALA A 44 2.84 -4.22 -2.99
C ALA A 44 2.03 -5.53 -2.92
N TYR A 45 0.83 -5.55 -3.50
CA TYR A 45 0.00 -6.75 -3.55
C TYR A 45 0.57 -7.84 -4.46
N ALA A 46 1.21 -7.48 -5.57
CA ALA A 46 1.86 -8.44 -6.45
C ALA A 46 3.01 -9.19 -5.73
N TYR A 47 3.80 -8.48 -4.92
CA TYR A 47 4.98 -9.06 -4.25
C TYR A 47 4.74 -9.53 -2.81
N ARG A 48 3.51 -9.48 -2.28
CA ARG A 48 3.23 -9.89 -0.90
C ARG A 48 3.39 -11.39 -0.64
N HIS A 49 3.49 -12.20 -1.70
CA HIS A 49 3.59 -13.64 -1.64
C HIS A 49 5.04 -14.14 -1.57
N VAL A 50 6.00 -13.23 -1.71
CA VAL A 50 7.43 -13.51 -1.67
C VAL A 50 8.08 -12.77 -0.50
N VAL A 51 9.36 -13.02 -0.25
CA VAL A 51 10.11 -12.38 0.84
C VAL A 51 10.43 -10.94 0.43
N ALA A 52 9.46 -10.03 0.62
CA ALA A 52 9.51 -8.67 0.09
C ALA A 52 9.56 -7.56 1.17
N LYS A 53 9.65 -7.88 2.47
CA LYS A 53 9.44 -6.89 3.54
C LYS A 53 10.42 -5.72 3.46
N GLU A 54 11.70 -6.05 3.32
CA GLU A 54 12.78 -5.07 3.20
C GLU A 54 12.61 -4.21 1.94
N ARG A 55 12.21 -4.83 0.82
CA ARG A 55 11.97 -4.12 -0.44
C ARG A 55 10.77 -3.18 -0.36
N LEU A 56 9.69 -3.59 0.32
CA LEU A 56 8.53 -2.73 0.58
C LEU A 56 8.93 -1.51 1.41
N SER A 57 9.72 -1.70 2.48
CA SER A 57 10.25 -0.60 3.29
C SER A 57 11.16 0.33 2.50
N TYR A 58 12.07 -0.24 1.69
CA TYR A 58 12.96 0.53 0.81
C TYR A 58 12.17 1.42 -0.17
N VAL A 59 11.11 0.88 -0.77
CA VAL A 59 10.23 1.66 -1.65
C VAL A 59 9.60 2.83 -0.90
N ASP A 60 9.06 2.60 0.30
CA ASP A 60 8.45 3.66 1.11
C ASP A 60 9.45 4.79 1.44
N GLU A 61 10.68 4.42 1.82
CA GLU A 61 11.77 5.35 2.08
C GLU A 61 12.14 6.20 0.86
N LYS A 62 12.10 5.61 -0.35
CA LYS A 62 12.40 6.34 -1.59
C LYS A 62 11.23 7.19 -2.08
N ILE A 63 9.98 6.80 -1.82
CA ILE A 63 8.79 7.56 -2.21
C ILE A 63 8.62 8.81 -1.35
N TYR A 64 8.90 8.71 -0.05
CA TYR A 64 8.72 9.79 0.90
C TYR A 64 9.40 11.14 0.49
N PRO A 65 10.69 11.17 0.10
CA PRO A 65 11.34 12.41 -0.37
C PRO A 65 10.82 12.86 -1.75
N LEU A 66 10.31 11.96 -2.59
CA LEU A 66 9.72 12.35 -3.88
C LEU A 66 8.42 13.14 -3.67
N VAL A 67 7.58 12.71 -2.74
CA VAL A 67 6.36 13.44 -2.34
C VAL A 67 6.71 14.79 -1.73
N LYS A 68 7.75 14.84 -0.86
CA LYS A 68 8.27 16.12 -0.32
C LYS A 68 8.65 17.09 -1.43
N LYS A 69 9.44 16.64 -2.42
CA LYS A 69 9.88 17.46 -3.54
C LYS A 69 8.72 17.94 -4.40
N TRP A 70 7.69 17.12 -4.58
CA TRP A 70 6.48 17.52 -5.28
C TRP A 70 5.75 18.63 -4.52
N LEU A 71 5.50 18.44 -3.22
CA LEU A 71 4.85 19.45 -2.36
C LEU A 71 5.61 20.79 -2.34
N GLN A 72 6.94 20.77 -2.27
CA GLN A 72 7.76 21.98 -2.33
C GLN A 72 7.65 22.70 -3.68
N ARG A 73 7.48 21.96 -4.78
CA ARG A 73 7.33 22.55 -6.11
C ARG A 73 5.95 23.14 -6.35
N GLU A 74 4.91 22.55 -5.79
CA GLU A 74 3.54 23.09 -5.86
C GLU A 74 3.37 24.32 -4.97
N HIS A 75 4.11 24.39 -3.85
CA HIS A 75 4.04 25.48 -2.89
C HIS A 75 5.32 26.31 -2.85
N ARG A 76 5.75 26.83 -4.00
CA ARG A 76 7.03 27.57 -4.12
C ARG A 76 7.13 28.79 -3.20
N SER A 77 6.00 29.46 -2.93
CA SER A 77 5.94 30.65 -2.06
C SER A 77 5.83 30.33 -0.57
N LYS A 78 5.75 29.04 -0.18
CA LYS A 78 5.54 28.63 1.21
C LYS A 78 6.76 27.91 1.75
N THR A 79 7.06 28.15 3.02
CA THR A 79 8.15 27.47 3.71
C THR A 79 7.83 25.99 3.91
N TRP A 80 8.87 25.16 4.05
CA TRP A 80 8.68 23.75 4.36
C TRP A 80 7.92 23.53 5.67
N ALA A 81 8.08 24.41 6.66
CA ALA A 81 7.34 24.36 7.92
C ALA A 81 5.81 24.45 7.69
N TRP A 82 5.38 25.39 6.84
CA TRP A 82 3.96 25.55 6.49
C TRP A 82 3.44 24.32 5.73
N ILE A 83 4.18 23.85 4.72
CA ILE A 83 3.82 22.67 3.92
C ILE A 83 3.69 21.44 4.82
N ARG A 84 4.65 21.24 5.73
CA ARG A 84 4.64 20.14 6.69
C ARG A 84 3.42 20.23 7.60
N LYS A 85 3.10 21.40 8.16
CA LYS A 85 1.93 21.58 9.04
C LYS A 85 0.62 21.22 8.32
N ARG A 86 0.52 21.52 7.03
CA ARG A 86 -0.70 21.30 6.23
C ARG A 86 -0.86 19.85 5.75
N TYR A 87 0.22 19.23 5.27
CA TYR A 87 0.14 17.93 4.57
C TYR A 87 0.74 16.77 5.35
N ARG A 88 1.38 17.03 6.48
CA ARG A 88 1.97 15.99 7.33
C ARG A 88 1.28 16.02 8.69
N GLY A 89 0.58 14.94 9.02
CA GLY A 89 -0.18 14.80 10.26
C GLY A 89 0.34 13.65 11.10
N ARG A 90 0.07 13.69 12.41
CA ARG A 90 0.19 12.52 13.28
C ARG A 90 -1.12 11.75 13.23
N PHE A 91 -1.06 10.54 12.73
CA PHE A 91 -2.20 9.65 12.56
C PHE A 91 -1.94 8.37 13.35
N LYS A 92 -2.66 8.18 14.46
CA LYS A 92 -2.48 7.04 15.41
C LYS A 92 -0.99 6.78 15.74
N GLY A 93 -0.30 7.82 16.22
CA GLY A 93 1.10 7.74 16.64
C GLY A 93 2.15 7.84 15.52
N ARG A 94 1.76 7.65 14.24
CA ARG A 94 2.70 7.75 13.11
C ARG A 94 2.60 9.08 12.40
N ILE A 95 3.73 9.64 11.99
CA ILE A 95 3.76 10.90 11.24
C ILE A 95 3.88 10.61 9.74
N GLU A 96 2.84 10.92 8.98
CA GLU A 96 2.75 10.60 7.56
C GLU A 96 2.15 11.74 6.75
N TYR A 97 2.30 11.66 5.43
CA TYR A 97 1.58 12.56 4.52
C TYR A 97 0.11 12.17 4.43
N GLY A 98 -0.76 13.15 4.55
CA GLY A 98 -2.19 12.98 4.41
C GLY A 98 -2.92 14.29 4.24
N CYS A 99 -4.17 14.20 3.78
CA CYS A 99 -5.02 15.35 3.51
C CYS A 99 -6.48 14.97 3.65
N TYR A 100 -7.28 15.87 4.22
CA TYR A 100 -8.73 15.77 4.22
C TYR A 100 -9.29 16.32 2.92
N TYR A 101 -10.31 15.68 2.38
CA TYR A 101 -11.05 16.14 1.21
C TYR A 101 -12.55 15.92 1.43
N SER A 102 -13.37 16.80 0.87
CA SER A 102 -14.83 16.72 1.00
C SER A 102 -15.39 15.67 0.05
N THR A 103 -16.38 14.91 0.53
CA THR A 103 -17.19 13.98 -0.24
C THR A 103 -18.66 14.23 0.12
N THR A 104 -19.60 13.76 -0.70
CA THR A 104 -21.06 13.83 -0.43
C THR A 104 -21.42 13.27 0.96
N SER A 105 -20.72 12.25 1.42
CA SER A 105 -20.86 11.63 2.75
C SER A 105 -20.09 12.33 3.87
N GLY A 106 -19.51 13.51 3.63
CA GLY A 106 -18.69 14.25 4.59
C GLY A 106 -17.18 14.22 4.30
N PRO A 107 -16.35 14.86 5.15
CA PRO A 107 -14.91 14.94 4.96
C PRO A 107 -14.25 13.57 5.16
N LYS A 108 -13.40 13.17 4.21
CA LYS A 108 -12.63 11.93 4.23
C LYS A 108 -11.13 12.22 4.28
N LEU A 109 -10.39 11.38 5.00
CA LEU A 109 -8.94 11.45 5.08
C LEU A 109 -8.31 10.49 4.07
N ILE A 110 -7.40 11.00 3.22
CA ILE A 110 -6.48 10.16 2.45
C ILE A 110 -5.06 10.33 2.97
N ARG A 111 -4.34 9.22 3.08
CA ARG A 111 -2.95 9.13 3.52
C ARG A 111 -2.10 8.50 2.43
N LEU A 112 -0.80 8.79 2.44
CA LEU A 112 0.15 8.03 1.65
C LEU A 112 0.13 6.56 2.11
N PHE A 113 -0.08 5.65 1.16
CA PHE A 113 -0.06 4.23 1.42
C PHE A 113 1.37 3.78 1.68
N LYS A 114 1.56 3.08 2.80
CA LYS A 114 2.84 2.51 3.19
C LYS A 114 2.88 1.04 2.80
N ALA A 115 3.71 0.70 1.84
CA ALA A 115 3.83 -0.65 1.31
C ALA A 115 4.30 -1.64 2.39
N SER A 116 5.15 -1.19 3.30
CA SER A 116 5.66 -1.99 4.41
C SER A 116 4.58 -2.42 5.40
N ASP A 117 3.43 -1.73 5.46
CA ASP A 117 2.34 -2.11 6.37
C ASP A 117 1.57 -3.34 5.87
N LEU A 118 1.75 -3.72 4.61
CA LEU A 118 1.10 -4.91 4.06
C LEU A 118 1.67 -6.18 4.74
N PRO A 119 0.82 -7.08 5.26
CA PRO A 119 1.27 -8.36 5.79
C PRO A 119 1.72 -9.28 4.64
N ILE A 120 2.89 -9.89 4.80
CA ILE A 120 3.39 -10.89 3.87
C ILE A 120 2.60 -12.18 4.08
N ARG A 121 2.18 -12.80 2.98
CA ARG A 121 1.38 -14.03 2.98
C ARG A 121 1.93 -15.00 1.96
N TYR A 122 2.79 -15.89 2.43
CA TYR A 122 3.37 -16.93 1.60
C TYR A 122 2.30 -17.89 1.06
N HIS A 123 2.59 -18.45 -0.11
CA HIS A 123 1.77 -19.50 -0.68
C HIS A 123 1.89 -20.77 0.18
N SER A 124 0.77 -21.28 0.69
CA SER A 124 0.73 -22.59 1.33
C SER A 124 0.68 -23.66 0.24
N LYS A 125 1.69 -24.53 0.14
CA LYS A 125 1.70 -25.64 -0.83
C LYS A 125 0.46 -26.54 -0.65
N ILE A 126 -0.02 -27.16 -1.73
CA ILE A 126 -1.02 -28.23 -1.65
C ILE A 126 -0.28 -29.52 -1.25
N ARG A 127 -0.91 -30.35 -0.42
CA ARG A 127 -0.43 -31.69 -0.08
C ARG A 127 -0.25 -32.50 -1.36
N SER A 128 0.90 -33.13 -1.54
CA SER A 128 1.21 -33.83 -2.81
C SER A 128 0.32 -35.05 -3.06
N ASP A 129 -0.14 -35.67 -1.98
CA ASP A 129 -1.03 -36.83 -1.93
C ASP A 129 -2.51 -36.45 -1.96
N ALA A 130 -2.86 -35.16 -1.87
CA ALA A 130 -4.25 -34.74 -1.76
C ALA A 130 -4.96 -34.73 -3.12
N ASN A 131 -6.11 -35.40 -3.21
CA ASN A 131 -6.95 -35.48 -4.40
C ASN A 131 -8.26 -34.67 -4.20
N PRO A 132 -8.52 -33.62 -5.01
CA PRO A 132 -9.77 -32.84 -4.92
C PRO A 132 -11.05 -33.66 -5.13
N TYR A 133 -10.96 -34.84 -5.74
CA TYR A 133 -12.08 -35.72 -6.05
C TYR A 133 -12.23 -36.90 -5.07
N ASP A 134 -11.29 -37.07 -4.14
CA ASP A 134 -11.40 -38.10 -3.10
C ASP A 134 -12.22 -37.56 -1.92
N PRO A 135 -13.33 -38.21 -1.53
CA PRO A 135 -14.08 -37.85 -0.33
C PRO A 135 -13.22 -37.76 0.94
N GLY A 136 -12.14 -38.54 1.05
CA GLY A 136 -11.22 -38.50 2.20
C GLY A 136 -10.46 -37.18 2.36
N ASP A 137 -10.32 -36.38 1.30
CA ASP A 137 -9.64 -35.09 1.31
C ASP A 137 -10.58 -33.88 1.33
N SER A 138 -11.90 -34.09 1.39
CA SER A 138 -12.90 -33.01 1.36
C SER A 138 -12.63 -31.94 2.42
N ASP A 139 -12.35 -32.39 3.65
CA ASP A 139 -12.12 -31.52 4.81
C ASP A 139 -10.86 -30.68 4.65
N TYR A 140 -9.81 -31.25 4.04
CA TYR A 140 -8.57 -30.55 3.73
C TYR A 140 -8.83 -29.39 2.77
N PHE A 141 -9.55 -29.64 1.66
CA PHE A 141 -9.87 -28.60 0.68
C PHE A 141 -10.86 -27.57 1.22
N GLU A 142 -11.82 -27.97 2.06
CA GLU A 142 -12.75 -27.04 2.69
C GLU A 142 -12.02 -26.12 3.68
N ALA A 143 -11.20 -26.67 4.57
CA ALA A 143 -10.42 -25.88 5.52
C ALA A 143 -9.48 -24.90 4.80
N ARG A 144 -8.87 -25.34 3.70
CA ARG A 144 -8.02 -24.50 2.84
C ARG A 144 -8.82 -23.38 2.17
N ALA A 145 -9.98 -23.68 1.58
CA ALA A 145 -10.85 -22.69 0.96
C ALA A 145 -11.35 -21.66 1.99
N ARG A 146 -11.73 -22.12 3.19
CA ARG A 146 -12.10 -21.26 4.32
C ARG A 146 -10.98 -20.29 4.69
N LYS A 147 -9.73 -20.78 4.81
CA LYS A 147 -8.55 -19.94 5.08
C LYS A 147 -8.33 -18.90 3.99
N GLN A 148 -8.47 -19.26 2.71
CA GLN A 148 -8.36 -18.33 1.60
C GLN A 148 -9.45 -17.23 1.64
N ARG A 149 -10.70 -17.61 1.89
CA ARG A 149 -11.83 -16.66 2.04
C ARG A 149 -11.61 -15.70 3.20
N MET A 150 -11.18 -16.19 4.36
CA MET A 150 -10.85 -15.35 5.52
C MET A 150 -9.72 -14.36 5.20
N ASN A 151 -8.68 -14.84 4.52
CA ASN A 151 -7.58 -14.01 4.07
C ASN A 151 -8.03 -12.91 3.11
N ALA A 152 -8.86 -13.24 2.12
CA ALA A 152 -9.44 -12.27 1.18
C ALA A 152 -10.30 -11.22 1.89
N ARG A 153 -11.11 -11.63 2.89
CA ARG A 153 -11.88 -10.70 3.74
C ARG A 153 -10.98 -9.75 4.51
N ARG A 154 -9.92 -10.26 5.14
CA ARG A 154 -8.91 -9.43 5.84
C ARG A 154 -8.24 -8.44 4.87
N ASP A 155 -7.96 -8.87 3.65
CA ASP A 155 -7.33 -8.02 2.63
C ASP A 155 -8.27 -6.92 2.13
N ARG A 156 -9.54 -7.26 1.88
CA ARG A 156 -10.56 -6.28 1.51
C ARG A 156 -10.76 -5.27 2.63
N ARG A 157 -10.80 -5.71 3.89
CA ARG A 157 -10.83 -4.82 5.05
C ARG A 157 -9.59 -3.93 5.10
N PHE A 158 -8.40 -4.46 4.81
CA PHE A 158 -7.15 -3.69 4.77
C PHE A 158 -7.11 -2.64 3.63
N LEU A 159 -7.72 -2.95 2.48
CA LEU A 159 -7.83 -2.02 1.34
C LEU A 159 -8.84 -0.91 1.58
N ASN A 160 -9.98 -1.27 2.18
CA ASN A 160 -11.10 -0.37 2.43
C ASN A 160 -10.88 0.49 3.67
N SER A 161 -10.05 0.03 4.61
CA SER A 161 -9.66 0.82 5.77
C SER A 161 -8.74 1.97 5.37
N SER A 162 -9.05 3.17 5.86
CA SER A 162 -8.09 4.26 5.95
C SER A 162 -6.87 3.76 6.74
N SER A 163 -5.65 4.21 6.41
CA SER A 163 -4.46 3.78 7.15
C SER A 163 -4.53 4.06 8.67
N CYS A 164 -5.53 4.84 9.14
CA CYS A 164 -5.85 5.00 10.56
C CYS A 164 -6.59 3.79 11.14
N GLU A 165 -7.62 3.22 10.52
CA GLU A 165 -8.35 2.07 11.10
C GLU A 165 -7.44 0.86 11.38
N LYS A 166 -6.31 0.79 10.68
CA LYS A 166 -5.32 -0.30 10.69
C LYS A 166 -4.44 -0.41 11.94
N LEU A 167 -4.38 0.61 12.80
CA LEU A 167 -3.51 0.64 14.00
C LEU A 167 -4.27 0.51 15.33
N ALA A 168 -5.60 0.32 15.31
CA ALA A 168 -6.40 0.10 16.54
C ALA A 168 -7.06 -1.29 16.57
N ALA A 169 -6.58 -2.21 15.74
CA ALA A 169 -6.89 -3.63 15.75
C ALA A 169 -5.58 -4.39 15.86
#